data_AF-A0A368DLV0-F1
#
_entry.id   AF-A0A368DLV0-F1
#
_cell.length_a   1.000
_cell.length_b   1.000
_cell.length_c   1.000
_cell.angle_alpha   90.00
_cell.angle_beta   90.00
_cell.angle_gamma   90.00
#
_symmetry.space_group_name_H-M   'P 1'
#
loop_
_entity.id
_entity.type
_entity.pdbx_description
1 polymer ?
#
loop_
_entity_poly.entity_id
_entity_poly.type
_entity_poly.pdbx_seq_one_letter_code
_entity_poly.pdbx_strand_id
1 'polypeptide(L)'
;MYQRRNLSEELKHQLKNGTMTNRIVIANVIVFLLIHTVLALGRMSDKDLYPLIDVIFALNTSWKEFLMMPWGLFTSIFTHFDLYHIFFNMIFLYFAGNMFERFFSGKKLLLVYIFGGLLGGISEILNTTLLSSVYEAHHVIGASGSVMAIFTALAFYSPNTKVHLFGILPVRLFLLALFFLATDLIGIGKEGDNIAHFAHLGGAFFGFLAVQNINTSKNVIFQIERLIQKFKNLFKNKPKMYYTRSDQHKTDEQYNFEKIKKQEKTDLILDKISKSGYDSLTKEEKDFLFNQSKNG
;
A
#
# COMPACT_ATOMS: atom_id res chain seq x y z
N MET A 1 -9.16 16.57 -26.05
CA MET A 1 -8.30 15.80 -26.98
C MET A 1 -7.53 14.78 -26.14
N TYR A 2 -7.86 13.48 -26.23
CA TYR A 2 -7.09 12.45 -25.51
C TYR A 2 -5.71 12.35 -26.15
N GLN A 3 -4.66 12.72 -25.42
CA GLN A 3 -3.28 12.47 -25.86
C GLN A 3 -3.08 10.95 -25.90
N ARG A 4 -2.83 10.39 -27.09
CA ARG A 4 -2.50 8.96 -27.22
C ARG A 4 -1.14 8.73 -26.55
N ARG A 5 -1.14 7.95 -25.46
CA ARG A 5 0.08 7.49 -24.81
C ARG A 5 0.53 6.19 -25.46
N ASN A 6 1.85 6.03 -25.64
CA ASN A 6 2.40 4.70 -25.93
C ASN A 6 2.41 3.82 -24.66
N LEU A 7 2.75 2.53 -24.79
CA LEU A 7 2.71 1.59 -23.67
C LEU A 7 3.58 2.03 -22.48
N SER A 8 4.79 2.56 -22.73
CA SER A 8 5.68 3.01 -21.65
C SER A 8 5.11 4.23 -20.92
N GLU A 9 4.56 5.18 -21.67
CA GLU A 9 3.90 6.37 -21.13
C GLU A 9 2.65 5.99 -20.33
N GLU A 10 1.87 5.02 -20.81
CA GLU A 10 0.69 4.54 -20.10
C GLU A 10 1.07 3.82 -18.82
N LEU A 11 2.09 2.95 -18.83
CA LEU A 11 2.59 2.30 -17.60
C LEU A 11 3.10 3.33 -16.58
N LYS A 12 3.90 4.32 -17.02
CA LYS A 12 4.36 5.41 -16.15
C LYS A 12 3.17 6.21 -15.60
N HIS A 13 2.16 6.45 -16.43
CA HIS A 13 0.96 7.15 -16.00
C HIS A 13 0.17 6.34 -14.96
N GLN A 14 -0.04 5.03 -15.17
CA GLN A 14 -0.74 4.17 -14.23
C GLN A 14 0.01 4.04 -12.90
N LEU A 15 1.35 3.95 -12.94
CA LEU A 15 2.17 3.93 -11.73
C LEU A 15 2.08 5.24 -10.93
N LYS A 16 1.99 6.39 -11.62
CA LYS A 16 1.93 7.70 -10.98
C LYS A 16 0.51 8.08 -10.52
N ASN A 17 -0.47 7.87 -11.38
CA ASN A 17 -1.83 8.41 -11.26
C ASN A 17 -2.94 7.34 -11.24
N GLY A 18 -2.62 6.09 -11.55
CA GLY A 18 -3.58 4.98 -11.49
C GLY A 18 -3.92 4.55 -10.07
N THR A 19 -4.93 3.67 -9.96
CA THR A 19 -5.38 3.05 -8.70
C THR A 19 -4.26 2.27 -8.03
N MET A 20 -4.37 2.03 -6.72
CA MET A 20 -3.38 1.20 -6.04
C MET A 20 -3.43 -0.24 -6.58
N THR A 21 -4.62 -0.72 -6.89
CA THR A 21 -4.87 -2.02 -7.53
C THR A 21 -4.02 -2.19 -8.79
N ASN A 22 -4.06 -1.22 -9.71
CA ASN A 22 -3.24 -1.27 -10.93
C ASN A 22 -1.75 -1.31 -10.62
N ARG A 23 -1.29 -0.55 -9.62
CA ARG A 23 0.13 -0.55 -9.21
C ARG A 23 0.57 -1.91 -8.69
N ILE A 24 -0.25 -2.56 -7.86
CA ILE A 24 0.07 -3.88 -7.30
C ILE A 24 0.02 -4.95 -8.40
N VAL A 25 -0.96 -4.90 -9.30
CA VAL A 25 -1.03 -5.79 -10.47
C VAL A 25 0.24 -5.64 -11.32
N ILE A 26 0.61 -4.40 -11.67
CA ILE A 26 1.83 -4.12 -12.43
C ILE A 26 3.07 -4.63 -11.68
N ALA A 27 3.16 -4.44 -10.37
CA ALA A 27 4.29 -4.93 -9.57
C ALA A 27 4.45 -6.46 -9.64
N ASN A 28 3.36 -7.22 -9.44
CA ASN A 28 3.38 -8.69 -9.57
C ASN A 28 3.77 -9.14 -10.98
N VAL A 29 3.21 -8.50 -12.01
CA VAL A 29 3.54 -8.82 -13.41
C VAL A 29 5.01 -8.54 -13.71
N ILE A 30 5.56 -7.42 -13.21
CA ILE A 30 6.98 -7.09 -13.37
C ILE A 30 7.85 -8.15 -12.68
N VAL A 31 7.54 -8.54 -11.43
CA VAL A 31 8.31 -9.57 -10.70
C VAL A 31 8.27 -10.90 -11.45
N PHE A 32 7.10 -11.32 -11.94
CA PHE A 32 6.94 -12.53 -12.74
C PHE A 32 7.79 -12.50 -14.01
N LEU A 33 7.74 -11.41 -14.78
CA LEU A 33 8.53 -11.26 -16.01
C LEU A 33 10.03 -11.23 -15.72
N LEU A 34 10.45 -10.57 -14.64
CA LEU A 34 11.85 -10.54 -14.22
C LEU A 34 12.37 -11.95 -13.87
N ILE A 35 11.62 -12.70 -13.06
CA ILE A 35 11.95 -14.09 -12.70
C ILE A 35 12.09 -14.95 -13.96
N HIS A 36 11.10 -14.90 -14.85
CA HIS A 36 11.12 -15.72 -16.06
C HIS A 36 12.23 -15.32 -17.03
N THR A 37 12.59 -14.04 -17.08
CA THR A 37 13.74 -13.55 -17.86
C THR A 37 15.05 -14.12 -17.31
N VAL A 38 15.26 -14.07 -15.99
CA VAL A 38 16.46 -14.63 -15.35
C VAL A 38 16.53 -16.14 -15.58
N LEU A 39 15.43 -16.87 -15.39
CA LEU A 39 15.38 -18.30 -15.66
C LEU A 39 15.65 -18.64 -17.13
N ALA A 40 15.17 -17.83 -18.07
CA ALA A 40 15.46 -18.00 -19.50
C ALA A 40 16.95 -17.80 -19.81
N LEU A 41 17.59 -16.77 -19.26
CA LEU A 41 19.02 -16.53 -19.40
C LEU A 41 19.86 -17.67 -18.78
N GLY A 42 19.41 -18.21 -17.64
CA GLY A 42 20.01 -19.39 -17.01
C GLY A 42 20.01 -20.61 -17.94
N ARG A 43 18.84 -20.92 -18.51
CA ARG A 43 18.69 -22.02 -19.49
C ARG A 43 19.57 -21.82 -20.74
N MET A 44 19.67 -20.60 -21.25
CA MET A 44 20.57 -20.28 -22.37
C MET A 44 22.06 -20.46 -22.03
N SER A 45 22.40 -20.49 -20.74
CA SER A 45 23.77 -20.66 -20.25
C SER A 45 24.00 -22.05 -19.63
N ASP A 46 23.10 -23.02 -19.88
CA ASP A 46 23.10 -24.37 -19.29
C ASP A 46 23.18 -24.38 -17.76
N LYS A 47 22.63 -23.36 -17.11
CA LYS A 47 22.56 -23.22 -15.65
C LYS A 47 21.13 -23.34 -15.16
N ASP A 48 20.89 -24.27 -14.24
CA ASP A 48 19.64 -24.29 -13.49
C ASP A 48 19.67 -23.21 -12.40
N LEU A 49 18.93 -22.13 -12.63
CA LEU A 49 18.79 -21.01 -11.69
C LEU A 49 17.53 -21.12 -10.83
N TYR A 50 16.72 -22.16 -10.99
CA TYR A 50 15.50 -22.33 -10.20
C TYR A 50 15.77 -22.37 -8.69
N PRO A 51 16.77 -23.14 -8.18
CA PRO A 51 17.06 -23.16 -6.74
C PRO A 51 17.45 -21.80 -6.18
N LEU A 52 18.16 -20.97 -6.97
CA LEU A 52 18.54 -19.61 -6.56
C LEU A 52 17.30 -18.71 -6.47
N ILE A 53 16.42 -18.76 -7.47
CA ILE A 53 15.19 -17.97 -7.48
C ILE A 53 14.30 -18.38 -6.30
N ASP A 54 14.15 -19.67 -6.07
CA ASP A 54 13.34 -20.21 -4.98
C ASP A 54 13.82 -19.72 -3.61
N VAL A 55 15.14 -19.77 -3.33
CA VAL A 55 15.75 -19.22 -2.10
C VAL A 55 15.50 -17.71 -1.90
N ILE A 56 15.44 -16.94 -2.99
CA ILE A 56 15.26 -15.48 -2.92
C ILE A 56 13.77 -15.10 -2.79
N PHE A 57 12.90 -15.83 -3.50
CA PHE A 57 11.54 -15.38 -3.78
C PHE A 57 10.44 -16.22 -3.15
N ALA A 58 10.71 -17.46 -2.74
CA ALA A 58 9.72 -18.31 -2.11
C ALA A 58 9.78 -18.22 -0.57
N LEU A 59 8.66 -18.51 0.08
CA LEU A 59 8.60 -18.69 1.52
C LEU A 59 8.78 -20.17 1.83
N ASN A 60 9.87 -20.53 2.49
CA ASN A 60 9.99 -21.86 3.09
C ASN A 60 9.23 -21.89 4.42
N THR A 61 8.28 -22.82 4.56
CA THR A 61 7.39 -22.89 5.72
C THR A 61 7.98 -23.64 6.91
N SER A 62 9.17 -24.25 6.77
CA SER A 62 9.93 -24.77 7.91
C SER A 62 10.38 -23.62 8.80
N TRP A 63 10.09 -23.72 10.11
CA TRP A 63 10.49 -22.70 11.09
C TRP A 63 12.00 -22.40 11.04
N LYS A 64 12.83 -23.43 10.88
CA LYS A 64 14.29 -23.28 10.83
C LYS A 64 14.73 -22.51 9.58
N GLU A 65 14.18 -22.86 8.42
CA GLU A 65 14.54 -22.22 7.14
C GLU A 65 14.01 -20.79 7.07
N PHE A 66 12.79 -20.55 7.58
CA PHE A 66 12.23 -19.21 7.70
C PHE A 66 13.15 -18.27 8.51
N LEU A 67 13.73 -18.73 9.62
CA LEU A 67 14.65 -17.91 10.41
C LEU A 67 15.92 -17.54 9.64
N MET A 68 16.37 -18.40 8.72
CA MET A 68 17.53 -18.13 7.86
C MET A 68 17.19 -17.21 6.69
N MET A 69 15.95 -17.31 6.18
CA MET A 69 15.48 -16.61 4.99
C MET A 69 14.16 -15.86 5.24
N PRO A 70 14.10 -14.93 6.21
CA PRO A 70 12.83 -14.32 6.64
C PRO A 70 12.23 -13.40 5.58
N TRP A 71 13.03 -12.94 4.61
CA TRP A 71 12.54 -12.14 3.49
C TRP A 71 11.53 -12.89 2.61
N GLY A 72 11.59 -14.23 2.59
CA GLY A 72 10.66 -15.10 1.86
C GLY A 72 9.21 -14.80 2.22
N LEU A 73 8.94 -14.43 3.48
CA LEU A 73 7.60 -14.03 3.95
C LEU A 73 7.03 -12.82 3.20
N PHE A 74 7.88 -11.91 2.74
CA PHE A 74 7.48 -10.74 1.97
C PHE A 74 7.60 -10.96 0.46
N THR A 75 8.70 -11.56 0.00
CA THR A 75 8.95 -11.73 -1.44
C THR A 75 7.94 -12.69 -2.08
N SER A 76 7.56 -13.76 -1.38
CA SER A 76 6.57 -14.75 -1.85
C SER A 76 5.24 -14.14 -2.26
N ILE A 77 4.79 -13.06 -1.61
CA ILE A 77 3.53 -12.35 -1.90
C ILE A 77 3.48 -11.84 -3.35
N PHE A 78 4.64 -11.61 -3.98
CA PHE A 78 4.76 -11.09 -5.34
C PHE A 78 5.31 -12.11 -6.34
N THR A 79 5.57 -13.35 -5.89
CA THR A 79 6.23 -14.38 -6.68
C THR A 79 5.20 -15.32 -7.28
N HIS A 80 5.35 -15.64 -8.57
CA HIS A 80 4.58 -16.66 -9.26
C HIS A 80 5.51 -17.38 -10.25
N PHE A 81 5.43 -18.72 -10.31
CA PHE A 81 6.25 -19.53 -11.23
C PHE A 81 5.48 -20.06 -12.42
N ASP A 82 4.15 -20.02 -12.37
CA ASP A 82 3.31 -20.48 -13.47
C ASP A 82 2.33 -19.38 -13.95
N LEU A 83 2.01 -19.45 -15.25
CA LEU A 83 1.22 -18.43 -15.93
C LEU A 83 -0.25 -18.40 -15.45
N TYR A 84 -0.84 -19.57 -15.17
CA TYR A 84 -2.24 -19.66 -14.78
C TYR A 84 -2.46 -19.06 -13.38
N HIS A 85 -1.55 -19.33 -12.45
CA HIS A 85 -1.59 -18.85 -11.09
C HIS A 85 -1.46 -17.33 -11.01
N ILE A 86 -0.52 -16.71 -11.75
CA ILE A 86 -0.48 -15.25 -11.81
C ILE A 86 -1.71 -14.68 -12.51
N PHE A 87 -2.17 -15.30 -13.60
CA PHE A 87 -3.32 -14.82 -14.37
C PHE A 87 -4.59 -14.74 -13.49
N PHE A 88 -4.93 -15.83 -12.80
CA PHE A 88 -6.12 -15.86 -11.94
C PHE A 88 -5.96 -14.97 -10.70
N ASN A 89 -4.78 -14.91 -10.08
CA ASN A 89 -4.54 -13.97 -8.98
C ASN A 89 -4.71 -12.52 -9.42
N MET A 90 -4.17 -12.13 -10.57
CA MET A 90 -4.22 -10.74 -11.04
C MET A 90 -5.63 -10.36 -11.50
N ILE A 91 -6.38 -11.27 -12.11
CA ILE A 91 -7.80 -11.04 -12.43
C ILE A 91 -8.61 -10.84 -11.15
N PHE A 92 -8.44 -11.73 -10.18
CA PHE A 92 -9.18 -11.63 -8.92
C PHE A 92 -8.79 -10.36 -8.16
N LEU A 93 -7.49 -10.07 -8.04
CA LEU A 93 -7.00 -8.82 -7.46
C LEU A 93 -7.54 -7.59 -8.19
N TYR A 94 -7.59 -7.59 -9.52
CA TYR A 94 -8.09 -6.47 -10.29
C TYR A 94 -9.56 -6.18 -9.96
N PHE A 95 -10.42 -7.21 -9.93
CA PHE A 95 -11.83 -7.02 -9.62
C PHE A 95 -12.07 -6.69 -8.14
N ALA A 96 -11.50 -7.48 -7.23
CA ALA A 96 -11.66 -7.27 -5.79
C ALA A 96 -11.02 -5.95 -5.34
N GLY A 97 -9.82 -5.64 -5.82
CA GLY A 97 -9.11 -4.41 -5.50
C GLY A 97 -9.82 -3.15 -5.99
N ASN A 98 -10.26 -3.13 -7.26
CA ASN A 98 -11.01 -1.97 -7.76
C ASN A 98 -12.35 -1.80 -7.04
N MET A 99 -13.01 -2.90 -6.64
CA MET A 99 -14.22 -2.81 -5.82
C MET A 99 -13.91 -2.31 -4.41
N PHE A 100 -12.82 -2.77 -3.79
CA PHE A 100 -12.34 -2.30 -2.49
C PHE A 100 -12.05 -0.80 -2.50
N GLU A 101 -11.42 -0.28 -3.56
CA GLU A 101 -11.13 1.14 -3.73
C GLU A 101 -12.37 2.03 -3.94
N ARG A 102 -13.56 1.44 -4.20
CA ARG A 102 -14.83 2.19 -4.19
C ARG A 102 -15.31 2.51 -2.77
N PHE A 103 -14.92 1.69 -1.79
CA PHE A 103 -15.30 1.86 -0.38
C PHE A 103 -14.17 2.47 0.44
N PHE A 104 -12.92 2.23 0.06
CA PHE A 104 -11.74 2.56 0.86
C PHE A 104 -10.64 3.21 0.01
N SER A 105 -9.64 3.81 0.66
CA SER A 105 -8.52 4.41 -0.07
C SER A 105 -7.53 3.34 -0.57
N GLY A 106 -6.82 3.66 -1.66
CA GLY A 106 -5.73 2.83 -2.16
C GLY A 106 -4.63 2.56 -1.13
N LYS A 107 -4.40 3.47 -0.16
CA LYS A 107 -3.49 3.23 0.97
C LYS A 107 -3.97 2.09 1.86
N LYS A 108 -5.27 2.04 2.19
CA LYS A 108 -5.86 0.94 2.96
C LYS A 108 -5.75 -0.37 2.19
N LEU A 109 -6.00 -0.34 0.87
CA LEU A 109 -5.83 -1.52 0.02
C LEU A 109 -4.41 -2.07 0.08
N LEU A 110 -3.39 -1.21 -0.03
CA LEU A 110 -1.99 -1.63 0.08
C LEU A 110 -1.70 -2.28 1.43
N LEU A 111 -2.19 -1.70 2.53
CA LEU A 111 -2.00 -2.28 3.86
C LEU A 111 -2.70 -3.63 4.01
N VAL A 112 -3.92 -3.77 3.48
CA VAL A 112 -4.64 -5.05 3.48
C VAL A 112 -3.91 -6.10 2.65
N TYR A 113 -3.41 -5.73 1.47
CA TYR A 113 -2.64 -6.60 0.61
C TYR A 113 -1.37 -7.11 1.32
N ILE A 114 -0.54 -6.20 1.84
CA ILE A 114 0.74 -6.56 2.45
C ILE A 114 0.53 -7.37 3.74
N PHE A 115 -0.23 -6.83 4.70
CA PHE A 115 -0.39 -7.50 6.00
C PHE A 115 -1.27 -8.75 5.92
N GLY A 116 -2.19 -8.82 4.95
CA GLY A 116 -2.93 -10.05 4.66
C GLY A 116 -2.03 -11.17 4.16
N GLY A 117 -1.12 -10.88 3.22
CA GLY A 117 -0.13 -11.84 2.76
C GLY A 117 0.85 -12.26 3.86
N LEU A 118 1.33 -11.30 4.66
CA LEU A 118 2.21 -11.58 5.80
C LEU A 118 1.53 -12.47 6.85
N LEU A 119 0.28 -12.17 7.23
CA LEU A 119 -0.44 -13.01 8.19
C LEU A 119 -0.75 -14.38 7.60
N GLY A 120 -1.06 -14.46 6.30
CA GLY A 120 -1.18 -15.71 5.58
C GLY A 120 0.09 -16.57 5.67
N GLY A 121 1.24 -16.04 5.28
CA GLY A 121 2.51 -16.77 5.37
C GLY A 121 2.87 -17.17 6.80
N ILE A 122 2.57 -16.34 7.80
CA ILE A 122 2.75 -16.69 9.22
C ILE A 122 1.81 -17.84 9.61
N SER A 123 0.53 -17.79 9.22
CA SER A 123 -0.41 -18.88 9.46
C SER A 123 0.05 -20.19 8.83
N GLU A 124 0.65 -20.14 7.65
CA GLU A 124 1.20 -21.30 6.97
C GLU A 124 2.37 -21.92 7.77
N ILE A 125 3.37 -21.10 8.16
CA ILE A 125 4.51 -21.53 8.98
C ILE A 125 4.08 -22.12 10.33
N LEU A 126 3.08 -21.50 10.96
CA LEU A 126 2.56 -21.98 12.24
C LEU A 126 1.93 -23.36 12.09
N ASN A 127 1.17 -23.60 11.02
CA ASN A 127 0.49 -24.88 10.84
C ASN A 127 1.45 -26.00 10.42
N THR A 128 2.45 -25.74 9.58
CA THR A 128 3.51 -26.75 9.29
C THR A 128 4.31 -27.12 10.53
N THR A 129 4.50 -26.17 11.45
CA THR A 129 5.17 -26.44 12.73
C THR A 129 4.27 -27.24 13.69
N LEU A 130 3.00 -26.85 13.84
CA LEU A 130 2.07 -27.46 14.79
C LEU A 130 1.49 -28.80 14.32
N LEU A 131 1.33 -28.99 13.01
CA LEU A 131 0.74 -30.17 12.38
C LEU A 131 1.76 -30.96 11.55
N SER A 132 3.04 -30.88 11.90
CA SER A 132 4.15 -31.50 11.16
C SER A 132 4.01 -33.00 10.89
N SER A 133 3.17 -33.72 11.63
CA SER A 133 2.85 -35.14 11.38
C SER A 133 1.93 -35.40 10.19
N VAL A 134 1.20 -34.39 9.72
CA VAL A 134 0.20 -34.48 8.64
C VAL A 134 0.33 -33.35 7.61
N TYR A 135 1.20 -32.36 7.86
CA TYR A 135 1.37 -31.18 7.04
C TYR A 135 2.86 -30.83 6.90
N GLU A 136 3.46 -31.28 5.80
CA GLU A 136 4.89 -31.16 5.57
C GLU A 136 5.31 -29.72 5.22
N ALA A 137 6.56 -29.39 5.54
CA ALA A 137 7.17 -28.14 5.11
C ALA A 137 7.30 -28.12 3.58
N HIS A 138 6.94 -26.98 2.99
CA HIS A 138 6.87 -26.77 1.56
C HIS A 138 7.15 -25.30 1.24
N HIS A 139 7.21 -24.96 -0.03
CA HIS A 139 7.49 -23.60 -0.46
C HIS A 139 6.22 -22.91 -0.93
N VAL A 140 5.96 -21.72 -0.41
CA VAL A 140 4.79 -20.91 -0.75
C VAL A 140 5.20 -19.72 -1.58
N ILE A 141 4.44 -19.51 -2.65
CA ILE A 141 4.49 -18.35 -3.52
C ILE A 141 3.07 -17.91 -3.83
N GLY A 142 2.91 -16.63 -4.16
CA GLY A 142 1.70 -16.10 -4.75
C GLY A 142 0.99 -15.07 -3.88
N ALA A 143 0.28 -14.19 -4.57
CA ALA A 143 -0.52 -13.13 -3.97
C ALA A 143 -1.83 -13.61 -3.34
N SER A 144 -2.17 -14.90 -3.40
CA SER A 144 -3.52 -15.40 -3.11
C SER A 144 -3.97 -15.12 -1.68
N GLY A 145 -3.10 -15.26 -0.67
CA GLY A 145 -3.39 -14.85 0.71
C GLY A 145 -3.74 -13.36 0.83
N SER A 146 -3.02 -12.49 0.12
CA SER A 146 -3.31 -11.06 0.04
C SER A 146 -4.63 -10.75 -0.68
N VAL A 147 -4.93 -11.48 -1.76
CA VAL A 147 -6.21 -11.37 -2.49
C VAL A 147 -7.37 -11.81 -1.61
N MET A 148 -7.22 -12.92 -0.87
CA MET A 148 -8.21 -13.40 0.09
C MET A 148 -8.44 -12.40 1.22
N ALA A 149 -7.41 -11.68 1.68
CA ALA A 149 -7.57 -10.60 2.65
C ALA A 149 -8.44 -9.44 2.11
N ILE A 150 -8.15 -8.97 0.89
CA ILE A 150 -8.94 -7.89 0.25
C ILE A 150 -10.39 -8.34 0.03
N PHE A 151 -10.56 -9.56 -0.49
CA PHE A 151 -11.88 -10.09 -0.79
C PHE A 151 -12.72 -10.33 0.47
N THR A 152 -12.11 -10.88 1.52
CA THR A 152 -12.79 -11.11 2.79
C THR A 152 -13.16 -9.80 3.48
N ALA A 153 -12.29 -8.79 3.44
CA ALA A 153 -12.61 -7.45 3.91
C ALA A 153 -13.87 -6.90 3.23
N LEU A 154 -13.99 -7.05 1.91
CA LEU A 154 -15.17 -6.67 1.14
C LEU A 154 -16.42 -7.46 1.54
N ALA A 155 -16.30 -8.78 1.69
CA ALA A 155 -17.42 -9.65 2.05
C ALA A 155 -17.97 -9.35 3.45
N PHE A 156 -17.11 -8.99 4.41
CA PHE A 156 -17.56 -8.59 5.75
C PHE A 156 -18.06 -7.14 5.81
N TYR A 157 -17.48 -6.23 5.03
CA TYR A 157 -17.92 -4.84 5.01
C TYR A 157 -19.24 -4.63 4.27
N SER A 158 -19.43 -5.33 3.15
CA SER A 158 -20.60 -5.20 2.29
C SER A 158 -21.11 -6.57 1.81
N PRO A 159 -21.60 -7.42 2.71
CA PRO A 159 -21.93 -8.82 2.42
C PRO A 159 -22.96 -9.01 1.30
N ASN A 160 -23.92 -8.09 1.22
CA ASN A 160 -25.02 -8.15 0.25
C ASN A 160 -24.69 -7.54 -1.11
N THR A 161 -23.49 -6.96 -1.29
CA THR A 161 -23.04 -6.48 -2.62
C THR A 161 -23.03 -7.65 -3.60
N LYS A 162 -23.59 -7.44 -4.78
CA LYS A 162 -23.66 -8.44 -5.86
C LYS A 162 -22.52 -8.21 -6.84
N VAL A 163 -21.81 -9.28 -7.18
CA VAL A 163 -20.88 -9.33 -8.32
C VAL A 163 -21.44 -10.25 -9.38
N HIS A 164 -21.29 -9.88 -10.66
CA HIS A 164 -21.78 -10.69 -11.77
C HIS A 164 -20.68 -11.63 -12.24
N LEU A 165 -20.74 -12.90 -11.80
CA LEU A 165 -19.83 -13.93 -12.27
C LEU A 165 -20.03 -14.14 -13.77
N PHE A 166 -18.92 -14.15 -14.51
CA PHE A 166 -18.91 -14.25 -15.98
C PHE A 166 -19.80 -13.19 -16.68
N GLY A 167 -20.11 -12.08 -16.00
CA GLY A 167 -20.99 -11.03 -16.51
C GLY A 167 -22.49 -11.36 -16.48
N ILE A 168 -22.89 -12.53 -15.99
CA ILE A 168 -24.28 -13.01 -16.10
C ILE A 168 -24.90 -13.30 -14.73
N LEU A 169 -24.21 -14.05 -13.87
CA LEU A 169 -24.81 -14.57 -12.63
C LEU A 169 -24.52 -13.64 -11.44
N PRO A 170 -25.52 -12.92 -10.89
CA PRO A 170 -25.31 -12.07 -9.72
C PRO A 170 -25.18 -12.93 -8.45
N VAL A 171 -24.00 -12.91 -7.83
CA VAL A 171 -23.74 -13.61 -6.56
C VAL A 171 -23.35 -12.59 -5.49
N ARG A 172 -23.89 -12.77 -4.28
CA ARG A 172 -23.55 -11.92 -3.12
C ARG A 172 -22.14 -12.25 -2.62
N LEU A 173 -21.38 -11.23 -2.22
CA LEU A 173 -20.01 -11.41 -1.75
C LEU A 173 -19.87 -12.40 -0.61
N PHE A 174 -20.80 -12.39 0.36
CA PHE A 174 -20.71 -13.33 1.49
C PHE A 174 -20.81 -14.79 1.05
N LEU A 175 -21.59 -15.10 0.00
CA LEU A 175 -21.72 -16.47 -0.52
C LEU A 175 -20.42 -16.94 -1.16
N LEU A 176 -19.76 -16.06 -1.91
CA LEU A 176 -18.46 -16.33 -2.49
C LEU A 176 -17.38 -16.49 -1.41
N ALA A 177 -17.42 -15.68 -0.34
CA ALA A 177 -16.50 -15.83 0.78
C ALA A 177 -16.70 -17.17 1.50
N LEU A 178 -17.95 -17.58 1.72
CA LEU A 178 -18.25 -18.89 2.29
C LEU A 178 -17.81 -20.03 1.37
N PHE A 179 -17.97 -19.88 0.05
CA PHE A 179 -17.49 -20.85 -0.92
C PHE A 179 -15.97 -21.01 -0.86
N PHE A 180 -15.20 -19.91 -0.92
CA PHE A 180 -13.74 -19.99 -0.83
C PHE A 180 -13.26 -20.55 0.52
N LEU A 181 -13.89 -20.13 1.62
CA LEU A 181 -13.60 -20.69 2.93
C LEU A 181 -13.85 -22.21 2.97
N ALA A 182 -14.97 -22.67 2.43
CA ALA A 182 -15.30 -24.09 2.38
C ALA A 182 -14.30 -24.87 1.51
N THR A 183 -13.91 -24.33 0.35
CA THR A 183 -12.89 -24.98 -0.50
C THR A 183 -11.54 -25.07 0.19
N ASP A 184 -11.13 -24.04 0.93
CA ASP A 184 -9.88 -24.09 1.70
C ASP A 184 -9.94 -25.14 2.80
N LEU A 185 -11.05 -25.20 3.56
CA LEU A 185 -11.21 -26.18 4.62
C LEU A 185 -11.25 -27.63 4.11
N ILE A 186 -11.84 -27.86 2.93
CA ILE A 186 -11.91 -29.19 2.30
C ILE A 186 -10.53 -29.63 1.76
N GLY A 187 -9.70 -28.69 1.31
CA GLY A 187 -8.39 -29.01 0.74
C GLY A 187 -7.29 -29.28 1.76
N ILE A 188 -7.46 -28.86 3.03
CA ILE A 188 -6.49 -29.13 4.09
C ILE A 188 -6.22 -30.64 4.22
N GLY A 189 -4.94 -31.03 4.09
CA GLY A 189 -4.49 -32.41 4.24
C GLY A 189 -4.80 -33.31 3.03
N LYS A 190 -5.26 -32.75 1.91
CA LYS A 190 -5.50 -33.51 0.68
C LYS A 190 -4.18 -33.82 -0.03
N GLU A 191 -3.94 -35.11 -0.29
CA GLU A 191 -2.75 -35.55 -1.03
C GLU A 191 -2.70 -34.98 -2.45
N GLY A 192 -1.51 -34.52 -2.87
CA GLY A 192 -1.28 -33.94 -4.19
C GLY A 192 -1.84 -32.53 -4.39
N ASP A 193 -2.38 -31.91 -3.34
CA ASP A 193 -2.79 -30.51 -3.35
C ASP A 193 -1.58 -29.59 -3.15
N ASN A 194 -1.42 -28.58 -4.01
CA ASN A 194 -0.31 -27.62 -3.98
C ASN A 194 -0.78 -26.23 -3.52
N ILE A 195 -1.94 -26.14 -2.87
CA ILE A 195 -2.51 -24.89 -2.38
C ILE A 195 -2.12 -24.65 -0.92
N ALA A 196 -1.57 -23.47 -0.64
CA ALA A 196 -1.30 -22.98 0.71
C ALA A 196 -2.59 -22.52 1.42
N HIS A 197 -3.43 -23.48 1.84
CA HIS A 197 -4.76 -23.20 2.41
C HIS A 197 -4.69 -22.36 3.68
N PHE A 198 -3.70 -22.59 4.55
CA PHE A 198 -3.57 -21.79 5.78
C PHE A 198 -3.15 -20.35 5.48
N ALA A 199 -2.44 -20.10 4.38
CA ALA A 199 -2.15 -18.76 3.90
C ALA A 199 -3.42 -18.03 3.46
N HIS A 200 -4.35 -18.70 2.78
CA HIS A 200 -5.66 -18.13 2.45
C HIS A 200 -6.47 -17.81 3.70
N LEU A 201 -6.53 -18.75 4.66
CA LEU A 201 -7.25 -18.56 5.92
C LEU A 201 -6.67 -17.43 6.77
N GLY A 202 -5.35 -17.35 6.88
CA GLY A 202 -4.65 -16.26 7.59
C GLY A 202 -4.88 -14.90 6.92
N GLY A 203 -4.84 -14.86 5.58
CA GLY A 203 -5.19 -13.67 4.81
C GLY A 203 -6.65 -13.24 5.02
N ALA A 204 -7.59 -14.19 4.92
CA ALA A 204 -9.01 -13.95 5.16
C ALA A 204 -9.26 -13.42 6.58
N PHE A 205 -8.60 -14.00 7.58
CA PHE A 205 -8.68 -13.53 8.96
C PHE A 205 -8.17 -12.09 9.11
N PHE A 206 -7.04 -11.74 8.48
CA PHE A 206 -6.59 -10.34 8.45
C PHE A 206 -7.61 -9.42 7.76
N GLY A 207 -8.20 -9.86 6.65
CA GLY A 207 -9.25 -9.14 5.93
C GLY A 207 -10.46 -8.83 6.80
N PHE A 208 -10.93 -9.82 7.57
CA PHE A 208 -11.97 -9.63 8.58
C PHE A 208 -11.57 -8.55 9.60
N LEU A 209 -10.38 -8.67 10.20
CA LEU A 209 -9.87 -7.69 11.19
C LEU A 209 -9.74 -6.29 10.60
N ALA A 210 -9.33 -6.18 9.33
CA ALA A 210 -9.11 -4.91 8.63
C ALA A 210 -10.36 -4.02 8.57
N VAL A 211 -11.56 -4.62 8.59
CA VAL A 211 -12.83 -3.91 8.53
C VAL A 211 -13.56 -3.84 9.87
N GLN A 212 -13.08 -4.53 10.89
CA GLN A 212 -13.63 -4.39 12.25
C GLN A 212 -13.36 -2.98 12.81
N ASN A 213 -14.38 -2.41 13.46
CA ASN A 213 -14.31 -1.11 14.12
C ASN A 213 -13.78 0.03 13.21
N ILE A 214 -14.07 -0.03 11.91
CA ILE A 214 -13.39 0.75 10.86
C ILE A 214 -13.38 2.29 11.05
N ASN A 215 -14.36 2.82 11.78
CA ASN A 215 -14.50 4.25 12.07
C ASN A 215 -13.85 4.66 13.40
N THR A 216 -13.04 3.78 14.02
CA THR A 216 -12.44 4.01 15.33
C THR A 216 -10.92 3.82 15.32
N SER A 217 -10.24 4.36 16.34
CA SER A 217 -8.81 4.15 16.56
C SER A 217 -8.44 2.71 16.95
N LYS A 218 -9.44 1.86 17.24
CA LYS A 218 -9.26 0.43 17.52
C LYS A 218 -9.09 -0.40 16.25
N ASN A 219 -9.41 0.14 15.07
CA ASN A 219 -9.23 -0.57 13.81
C ASN A 219 -7.75 -0.94 13.56
N VAL A 220 -7.50 -2.17 13.12
CA VAL A 220 -6.13 -2.67 12.91
C VAL A 220 -5.36 -1.87 11.86
N ILE A 221 -6.01 -1.43 10.78
CA ILE A 221 -5.37 -0.61 9.74
C ILE A 221 -4.95 0.74 10.31
N PHE A 222 -5.82 1.38 11.11
CA PHE A 222 -5.46 2.61 11.80
C PHE A 222 -4.26 2.43 12.75
N GLN A 223 -4.22 1.33 13.50
CA GLN A 223 -3.10 1.02 14.39
C GLN A 223 -1.78 0.83 13.62
N ILE A 224 -1.81 0.09 12.51
CA ILE A 224 -0.67 -0.09 11.61
C ILE A 224 -0.19 1.26 11.06
N GLU A 225 -1.10 2.11 10.58
CA GLU A 225 -0.75 3.44 10.09
C GLU A 225 -0.06 4.29 11.15
N ARG A 226 -0.57 4.23 12.39
CA ARG A 226 0.02 4.93 13.54
C ARG A 226 1.43 4.41 13.83
N LEU A 227 1.65 3.09 13.79
CA LEU A 227 2.98 2.50 13.98
C LEU A 227 3.94 2.94 12.88
N ILE A 228 3.52 2.86 11.61
CA ILE A 228 4.33 3.32 10.47
C ILE A 228 4.71 4.79 10.62
N GLN A 229 3.79 5.65 11.06
CA GLN A 229 4.12 7.06 11.29
C GLN A 229 5.07 7.26 12.47
N LYS A 230 4.95 6.49 13.55
CA LYS A 230 5.93 6.53 14.65
C LYS A 230 7.32 6.16 14.13
N PHE A 231 7.44 5.06 13.39
CA PHE A 231 8.70 4.66 12.78
C PHE A 231 9.27 5.72 11.83
N LYS A 232 8.47 6.28 10.93
CA LYS A 232 8.92 7.36 10.03
C LYS A 232 9.41 8.60 10.78
N ASN A 233 8.76 8.94 11.90
CA ASN A 233 9.17 10.08 12.72
C ASN A 233 10.49 9.83 13.46
N LEU A 234 10.87 8.58 13.74
CA LEU A 234 12.19 8.25 14.30
C LEU A 234 13.33 8.54 13.32
N PHE A 235 13.10 8.35 12.02
CA PHE A 235 14.09 8.58 10.96
C PHE A 235 14.01 9.97 10.31
N LYS A 236 13.06 10.82 10.72
CA LYS A 236 13.04 12.21 10.27
C LYS A 236 14.14 12.97 11.01
N ASN A 237 15.13 13.44 10.25
CA ASN A 237 16.05 14.45 10.73
C ASN A 237 15.23 15.64 11.23
N LYS A 238 15.31 15.91 12.54
CA LYS A 238 14.73 17.14 13.09
C LYS A 238 15.35 18.29 12.31
N PRO A 239 14.57 19.21 11.73
CA PRO A 239 15.16 20.40 11.13
C PRO A 239 16.02 21.06 12.21
N LYS A 240 17.27 21.43 11.87
CA LYS A 240 18.06 22.31 12.73
C LYS A 240 17.26 23.59 12.86
N MET A 241 16.54 23.72 13.96
CA MET A 241 15.97 24.98 14.39
C MET A 241 17.17 25.88 14.64
N TYR A 242 17.54 26.68 13.65
CA TYR A 242 18.34 27.87 13.91
C TYR A 242 17.47 28.74 14.80
N TYR A 243 17.65 28.60 16.11
CA TYR A 243 17.26 29.65 17.02
C TYR A 243 18.14 30.83 16.66
N THR A 244 17.65 31.73 15.81
CA THR A 244 18.09 33.11 15.90
C THR A 244 17.61 33.55 17.28
N ARG A 245 18.50 33.46 18.26
CA ARG A 245 18.31 34.04 19.56
C ARG A 245 18.23 35.55 19.32
N SER A 246 17.02 36.04 19.07
CA SER A 246 16.72 37.47 19.12
C SER A 246 16.72 37.88 20.59
N ASP A 247 17.89 37.79 21.24
CA ASP A 247 18.18 38.47 22.51
C ASP A 247 18.39 39.96 22.23
N GLN A 248 17.40 40.57 21.59
CA GLN A 248 17.20 42.00 21.65
C GLN A 248 15.82 42.19 22.25
N HIS A 249 15.79 42.31 23.58
CA HIS A 249 14.73 43.11 24.21
C HIS A 249 14.81 44.50 23.57
N LYS A 250 13.99 44.72 22.55
CA LYS A 250 13.81 46.05 21.98
C LYS A 250 13.23 46.90 23.09
N THR A 251 13.82 48.07 23.34
CA THR A 251 13.22 49.03 24.25
C THR A 251 11.86 49.46 23.71
N ASP A 252 10.97 49.94 24.57
CA ASP A 252 9.64 50.42 24.15
C ASP A 252 9.75 51.50 23.05
N GLU A 253 10.81 52.32 23.10
CA GLU A 253 11.13 53.30 22.06
C GLU A 253 11.48 52.64 20.71
N GLN A 254 12.30 51.59 20.70
CA GLN A 254 12.66 50.87 19.47
C GLN A 254 11.45 50.15 18.86
N TYR A 255 10.60 49.56 19.71
CA TYR A 255 9.35 48.94 19.28
C TYR A 255 8.40 49.97 18.66
N ASN A 256 8.22 51.12 19.32
CA ASN A 256 7.35 52.19 18.82
C ASN A 256 7.88 52.80 17.53
N PHE A 257 9.19 53.01 17.41
CA PHE A 257 9.82 53.52 16.19
C PHE A 257 9.68 52.56 15.00
N GLU A 258 9.87 51.26 15.20
CA GLU A 258 9.64 50.27 14.15
C GLU A 258 8.17 50.17 13.75
N LYS A 259 7.25 50.28 14.72
CA LYS A 259 5.81 50.32 14.45
C LYS A 259 5.45 51.54 13.59
N ILE A 260 5.99 52.71 13.91
CA ILE A 260 5.79 53.95 13.12
C ILE A 260 6.32 53.77 11.70
N LYS A 261 7.57 53.30 11.52
CA LYS A 261 8.14 53.06 10.18
C LYS A 261 7.34 52.05 9.35
N LYS A 262 6.80 51.00 10.00
CA LYS A 262 5.94 50.03 9.33
C LYS A 262 4.61 50.66 8.92
N GLN A 263 4.04 51.53 9.76
CA GLN A 263 2.81 52.26 9.47
C GLN A 263 3.03 53.21 8.29
N GLU A 264 4.08 54.03 8.32
CA GLU A 264 4.44 54.95 7.22
C GLU A 264 4.61 54.19 5.89
N LYS A 265 5.29 53.04 5.90
CA LYS A 265 5.43 52.21 4.70
C LYS A 265 4.08 51.65 4.22
N THR A 266 3.18 51.30 5.14
CA THR A 266 1.83 50.84 4.81
C THR A 266 1.05 51.96 4.15
N ASP A 267 1.09 53.16 4.73
CA ASP A 267 0.36 54.32 4.24
C ASP A 267 0.86 54.74 2.83
N LEU A 268 2.17 54.73 2.59
CA LEU A 268 2.74 54.99 1.26
C LEU A 268 2.25 53.98 0.20
N ILE A 269 2.14 52.70 0.56
CA ILE A 269 1.63 51.67 -0.34
C ILE A 269 0.13 51.85 -0.58
N LEU A 270 -0.65 52.18 0.45
CA LEU A 270 -2.08 52.46 0.33
C LEU A 270 -2.35 53.70 -0.53
N ASP A 271 -1.54 54.76 -0.40
CA ASP A 271 -1.61 55.94 -1.26
C ASP A 271 -1.31 55.61 -2.72
N LYS A 272 -0.34 54.73 -2.97
CA LYS A 272 -0.02 54.25 -4.30
C LYS A 272 -1.17 53.42 -4.90
N ILE A 273 -1.80 52.56 -4.10
CA ILE A 273 -3.02 51.84 -4.50
C ILE A 273 -4.14 52.84 -4.83
N SER A 274 -4.34 53.86 -3.99
CA SER A 274 -5.38 54.87 -4.18
C SER A 274 -5.21 55.65 -5.49
N LYS A 275 -3.98 56.00 -5.86
CA LYS A 275 -3.68 56.79 -7.07
C LYS A 275 -3.65 55.96 -8.35
N SER A 276 -3.11 54.75 -8.30
CA SER A 276 -2.74 53.98 -9.50
C SER A 276 -3.28 52.55 -9.54
N GLY A 277 -4.10 52.15 -8.56
CA GLY A 277 -4.68 50.82 -8.45
C GLY A 277 -3.72 49.76 -7.90
N TYR A 278 -4.28 48.64 -7.44
CA TYR A 278 -3.53 47.56 -6.77
C TYR A 278 -2.48 46.87 -7.67
N ASP A 279 -2.74 46.80 -8.97
CA ASP A 279 -1.83 46.16 -9.92
C ASP A 279 -0.54 46.95 -10.15
N SER A 280 -0.49 48.22 -9.72
CA SER A 280 0.71 49.06 -9.75
C SER A 280 1.75 48.71 -8.68
N LEU A 281 1.42 47.81 -7.75
CA LEU A 281 2.33 47.39 -6.68
C LEU A 281 3.38 46.39 -7.16
N THR A 282 4.60 46.57 -6.67
CA THR A 282 5.67 45.59 -6.85
C THR A 282 5.36 44.31 -6.06
N LYS A 283 6.01 43.21 -6.41
CA LYS A 283 5.87 41.94 -5.67
C LYS A 283 6.19 42.11 -4.18
N GLU A 284 7.20 42.91 -3.86
CA GLU A 284 7.62 43.20 -2.49
C GLU A 284 6.56 43.99 -1.70
N GLU A 285 5.90 44.95 -2.33
CA GLU A 285 4.81 45.73 -1.73
C GLU A 285 3.57 44.84 -1.47
N LYS A 286 3.24 43.94 -2.41
CA LYS A 286 2.14 42.97 -2.26
C LYS A 286 2.42 41.97 -1.14
N ASP A 287 3.63 41.41 -1.09
CA ASP A 287 4.04 40.48 -0.05
C ASP A 287 4.07 41.16 1.33
N PHE A 288 4.49 42.43 1.41
CA PHE A 288 4.46 43.21 2.64
C PHE A 288 3.05 43.40 3.18
N LEU A 289 2.09 43.83 2.35
CA LEU A 289 0.68 44.00 2.76
C LEU A 289 0.04 42.66 3.18
N PHE A 290 0.31 41.59 2.43
CA PHE A 290 -0.20 40.26 2.76
C PHE A 290 0.27 39.80 4.14
N ASN A 291 1.56 40.02 4.46
CA ASN A 291 2.12 39.66 5.76
C ASN A 291 1.61 40.54 6.90
N GLN A 292 1.32 41.82 6.65
CA GLN A 292 0.70 42.69 7.65
C GLN A 292 -0.74 42.25 7.98
N SER A 293 -1.52 41.83 6.98
CA SER A 293 -2.90 41.36 7.20
C SER A 293 -3.02 40.10 8.05
N LYS A 294 -1.94 39.32 8.20
CA LYS A 294 -1.91 38.08 9.00
C LYS A 294 -1.54 38.30 10.46
N ASN A 295 -0.92 39.44 10.77
CA ASN A 295 -0.34 39.74 12.08
C ASN A 295 -1.08 40.87 12.82
N GLY A 296 -2.14 41.43 12.22
CA GLY A 296 -3.10 42.34 12.86
C GLY A 296 -4.39 41.61 13.18
#